data_AF-A0A526VAB0-F1
#
_entry.id   AF-A0A526VAB0-F1
#
_cell.length_a   1.000
_cell.length_b   1.000
_cell.length_c   1.000
_cell.angle_alpha   90.00
_cell.angle_beta   90.00
_cell.angle_gamma   90.00
#
_symmetry.space_group_name_H-M   'P 1'
#
loop_
_entity.id
_entity.type
_entity.pdbx_description
1 polymer ?
#
loop_
_entity_poly.entity_id
_entity_poly.type
_entity_poly.pdbx_seq_one_letter_code
_entity_poly.pdbx_strand_id
1 'polypeptide(L)' 'PWDIGTTKLLASFGFTALATTSAGFAFSRGLPDGAVTFDQMIHHCREVTAATSLPVSADLEKGKGDSAEQAAETIFAA' A
#
# COMPACT_ATOMS: atom_id res chain seq x y z
N PRO A 1 2.60 -6.54 1.87
CA PRO A 1 1.53 -7.44 1.43
C PRO A 1 0.63 -6.72 0.41
N TRP A 2 -0.09 -7.48 -0.42
CA TRP A 2 -0.97 -6.94 -1.47
C TRP A 2 -2.47 -7.11 -1.16
N ASP A 3 -2.82 -7.80 -0.07
CA ASP A 3 -4.20 -7.96 0.43
C ASP A 3 -4.26 -8.22 1.95
N ILE A 4 -5.47 -8.27 2.51
CA ILE A 4 -5.73 -8.51 3.94
C ILE A 4 -5.28 -9.91 4.38
N GLY A 5 -5.52 -10.93 3.55
CA GLY A 5 -5.20 -12.32 3.89
C GLY A 5 -3.70 -12.54 4.07
N THR A 6 -2.92 -12.08 3.10
CA THR A 6 -1.46 -12.11 3.11
C THR A 6 -0.91 -11.26 4.26
N THR A 7 -1.53 -10.11 4.55
CA THR A 7 -1.16 -9.28 5.71
C THR A 7 -1.23 -10.06 7.02
N LYS A 8 -2.37 -10.72 7.27
CA LYS A 8 -2.57 -11.53 8.49
C LYS A 8 -1.65 -12.75 8.53
N LEU A 9 -1.45 -13.40 7.40
CA LEU A 9 -0.56 -14.56 7.29
C LEU A 9 0.89 -14.17 7.65
N LEU A 10 1.41 -13.10 7.05
CA LEU A 10 2.77 -12.64 7.35
C LEU A 10 2.90 -12.20 8.81
N ALA A 11 1.91 -11.50 9.37
CA ALA A 11 1.92 -11.15 10.79
C ALA A 11 1.97 -12.41 11.68
N SER A 12 1.22 -13.46 11.33
CA SER A 12 1.20 -14.73 12.08
C SER A 12 2.53 -15.50 12.02
N PHE A 13 3.37 -15.23 11.02
CA PHE A 13 4.71 -15.82 10.90
C PHE A 13 5.77 -15.12 11.75
N GLY A 14 5.40 -14.10 12.52
CA GLY A 14 6.30 -13.43 13.46
C GLY A 14 7.17 -12.35 12.83
N PHE A 15 6.84 -11.86 11.63
CA PHE A 15 7.45 -10.65 11.10
C PHE A 15 7.18 -9.46 12.03
N THR A 16 8.13 -8.54 12.11
CA THR A 16 8.06 -7.38 13.02
C THR A 16 7.62 -6.09 12.32
N ALA A 17 7.61 -6.08 10.99
CA ALA A 17 7.12 -5.00 10.14
C ALA A 17 6.73 -5.55 8.76
N LEU A 18 5.89 -4.83 8.03
CA LEU A 18 5.45 -5.19 6.69
C LEU A 18 5.64 -4.01 5.71
N ALA A 19 5.65 -4.29 4.42
CA ALA A 19 5.64 -3.27 3.38
C ALA A 19 4.61 -3.60 2.30
N THR A 20 3.77 -2.65 1.88
CA THR A 20 2.87 -2.85 0.73
C THR A 20 3.67 -2.93 -0.57
N THR A 21 3.01 -3.35 -1.65
CA THR A 21 3.60 -3.37 -3.01
C THR A 21 2.54 -2.92 -4.00
N SER A 22 2.81 -1.83 -4.71
CA SER A 22 1.95 -1.31 -5.79
C SER A 22 1.75 -2.36 -6.89
N ALA A 23 2.84 -2.91 -7.40
CA ALA A 23 2.82 -3.98 -8.40
C ALA A 23 2.03 -5.20 -7.94
N GLY A 24 2.28 -5.72 -6.73
CA GLY A 24 1.54 -6.88 -6.21
C GLY A 24 0.05 -6.58 -6.03
N PHE A 25 -0.29 -5.38 -5.57
CA PHE A 25 -1.68 -4.93 -5.46
C PHE A 25 -2.36 -4.83 -6.82
N ALA A 26 -1.70 -4.26 -7.83
CA ALA A 26 -2.23 -4.16 -9.19
C ALA A 26 -2.39 -5.53 -9.86
N PHE A 27 -1.35 -6.38 -9.80
CA PHE A 27 -1.36 -7.72 -10.40
C PHE A 27 -2.45 -8.62 -9.82
N SER A 28 -2.72 -8.52 -8.51
CA SER A 28 -3.80 -9.27 -7.86
C SER A 28 -5.20 -8.91 -8.41
N ARG A 29 -5.33 -7.78 -9.11
CA ARG A 29 -6.55 -7.29 -9.78
C ARG A 29 -6.53 -7.48 -11.30
N GLY A 30 -5.51 -8.16 -11.83
CA GLY A 30 -5.33 -8.31 -13.28
C GLY A 30 -4.96 -7.01 -14.00
N LEU A 31 -4.40 -6.03 -13.27
CA LEU A 31 -3.95 -4.76 -13.82
C LEU A 31 -2.42 -4.72 -13.90
N PRO A 32 -1.82 -4.03 -14.88
CA PRO A 32 -0.39 -3.79 -14.88
C PRO A 32 0.01 -2.84 -13.73
N ASP A 33 1.30 -2.82 -13.41
CA ASP A 33 1.84 -1.92 -12.40
C ASP A 33 1.56 -0.45 -12.73
N GLY A 34 1.27 0.36 -11.70
CA GLY A 34 0.88 1.77 -11.84
C GLY A 34 -0.48 2.05 -12.50
N ALA A 35 -1.28 1.02 -12.81
CA ALA A 35 -2.63 1.21 -13.38
C ALA A 35 -3.74 1.39 -12.32
N VAL A 36 -3.42 1.23 -11.04
CA VAL A 36 -4.34 1.54 -9.94
C VAL A 36 -4.38 3.06 -9.71
N THR A 37 -5.54 3.58 -9.36
CA THR A 37 -5.66 5.01 -9.06
C THR A 37 -5.08 5.35 -7.69
N PHE A 38 -4.72 6.62 -7.48
CA PHE A 38 -4.26 7.11 -6.17
C PHE A 38 -5.24 6.77 -5.04
N ASP A 39 -6.54 6.96 -5.25
CA ASP A 39 -7.55 6.64 -4.24
C ASP A 39 -7.63 5.14 -3.93
N GLN A 40 -7.47 4.28 -4.94
CA GLN A 40 -7.41 2.83 -4.74
C GLN A 40 -6.18 2.42 -3.94
N MET A 41 -5.02 3.02 -4.23
CA MET A 41 -3.78 2.79 -3.49
C MET A 41 -3.89 3.24 -2.03
N ILE A 42 -4.41 4.45 -1.75
CA ILE A 42 -4.60 4.92 -0.36
C ILE A 42 -5.62 4.05 0.37
N HIS A 43 -6.70 3.63 -0.30
CA HIS A 43 -7.66 2.68 0.29
C HIS A 43 -6.98 1.36 0.66
N HIS A 44 -6.13 0.82 -0.22
CA HIS A 44 -5.36 -0.39 0.06
C HIS A 44 -4.46 -0.26 1.29
N CYS A 45 -3.73 0.85 1.42
CA CYS A 45 -2.90 1.12 2.59
C CYS A 45 -3.74 1.09 3.88
N ARG A 46 -4.96 1.64 3.86
CA ARG A 46 -5.90 1.60 5.00
C ARG A 46 -6.37 0.19 5.31
N GLU A 47 -6.69 -0.61 4.30
CA GLU A 47 -7.09 -2.01 4.50
C GLU A 47 -5.96 -2.85 5.13
N VAL A 48 -4.71 -2.67 4.64
CA VAL A 48 -3.54 -3.39 5.16
C VAL A 48 -3.23 -2.98 6.60
N THR A 49 -3.18 -1.67 6.87
CA THR A 49 -2.90 -1.15 8.22
C THR A 49 -3.99 -1.51 9.22
N ALA A 50 -5.27 -1.56 8.81
CA ALA A 50 -6.36 -2.03 9.66
C ALA A 50 -6.29 -3.55 9.96
N ALA A 51 -5.57 -4.32 9.14
CA ALA A 51 -5.49 -5.77 9.27
C ALA A 51 -4.36 -6.27 10.20
N THR A 52 -3.49 -5.39 10.70
CA THR A 52 -2.35 -5.75 11.55
C THR A 52 -1.99 -4.62 12.53
N SER A 53 -1.37 -4.97 13.66
CA SER A 53 -0.77 -3.99 14.58
C SER A 53 0.71 -3.72 14.28
N LEU A 54 1.29 -4.40 13.29
CA LEU A 54 2.69 -4.20 12.90
C LEU A 54 2.87 -2.87 12.16
N PRO A 55 4.02 -2.21 12.28
CA PRO A 55 4.38 -1.09 11.40
C PRO A 55 4.32 -1.51 9.93
N VAL A 56 3.75 -0.64 9.10
CA VAL A 56 3.61 -0.87 7.65
C VAL A 56 4.29 0.26 6.88
N SER A 57 5.27 -0.08 6.04
CA SER A 57 5.81 0.82 5.03
C SER A 57 4.89 0.83 3.81
N ALA A 58 4.38 1.99 3.43
CA ALA A 58 3.53 2.12 2.25
C ALA A 58 4.37 2.40 1.00
N ASP A 59 4.21 1.56 -0.02
CA ASP A 59 4.58 1.90 -1.39
C ASP A 59 3.51 2.83 -1.97
N LEU A 60 3.91 4.08 -2.24
CA LEU A 60 3.03 5.17 -2.70
C LEU A 60 3.32 5.59 -4.16
N GLU A 61 4.20 4.86 -4.85
CA GLU A 61 4.64 5.18 -6.22
C GLU A 61 5.05 6.67 -6.39
N LYS A 62 4.56 7.32 -7.44
CA LYS A 62 4.70 8.76 -7.69
C LYS A 62 3.66 9.62 -6.95
N GLY A 63 2.83 9.01 -6.11
CA GLY A 63 1.75 9.71 -5.41
C GLY A 63 0.81 10.42 -6.37
N LYS A 64 0.48 11.68 -6.05
CA LYS A 64 -0.37 12.54 -6.89
C LYS A 64 0.34 13.17 -8.09
N GLY A 65 1.67 13.10 -8.19
CA GLY A 65 2.44 13.68 -9.29
C GLY A 65 3.84 14.15 -8.91
N ASP A 66 4.49 14.87 -9.82
CA ASP A 66 5.94 15.12 -9.80
C ASP A 66 6.36 16.37 -9.00
N SER A 67 5.41 17.15 -8.47
CA SER A 67 5.71 18.35 -7.68
C SER A 67 5.95 18.03 -6.19
N ALA A 68 6.72 18.87 -5.50
CA ALA A 68 6.97 18.71 -4.07
C ALA A 68 5.68 18.82 -3.24
N GLU A 69 4.74 19.67 -3.67
CA GLU A 69 3.42 19.84 -3.07
C GLU A 69 2.58 18.58 -3.22
N GLN A 70 2.58 17.97 -4.40
CA GLN A 70 1.88 16.70 -4.65
C GLN A 70 2.48 15.54 -3.85
N ALA A 71 3.80 15.52 -3.68
CA ALA A 71 4.47 14.57 -2.80
C ALA A 71 4.03 14.79 -1.33
N ALA A 72 4.00 16.03 -0.85
CA ALA A 72 3.54 16.34 0.50
C ALA A 72 2.07 15.93 0.72
N GLU A 73 1.18 16.25 -0.22
CA GLU A 73 -0.22 15.82 -0.18
C GLU A 73 -0.38 14.30 -0.14
N THR A 74 0.50 13.58 -0.84
CA THR A 74 0.53 12.11 -0.82
C THR A 74 0.86 11.59 0.57
N ILE A 75 1.87 12.17 1.23
CA ILE A 75 2.26 11.80 2.60
C ILE A 75 1.15 12.12 3.60
N PHE A 76 0.43 13.23 3.46
CA PHE A 76 -0.69 13.55 4.35
C PHE A 76 -1.91 12.63 4.17
N ALA A 77 -2.08 12.02 3.00
CA ALA A 77 -3.22 11.15 2.69
C ALA A 77 -3.03 9.71 3.17
N ALA A 78 -1.78 9.25 3.26
CA ALA A 78 -1.36 7.91 3.65
C ALA A 78 -1.40 7.73 5.18
#